data_AF-A0A354C771-F1
#
_entry.id   AF-A0A354C771-F1
#
_cell.length_a   1.000
_cell.length_b   1.000
_cell.length_c   1.000
_cell.angle_alpha   90.00
_cell.angle_beta   90.00
_cell.angle_gamma   90.00
#
_symmetry.space_group_name_H-M   'P 1'
#
loop_
_entity.id
_entity.type
_entity.pdbx_description
1 polymer ?
#
loop_
_entity_poly.entity_id
_entity_poly.type
_entity_poly.pdbx_seq_one_letter_code
_entity_poly.pdbx_strand_id
1 'polypeptide(L)'
;MIAEFFMINRRLFFHNSISSLCMLLLTGCTRKEDLPYRRKLTQKKVTLYRSVNGAPSENVSKVMEMMGGVEKVFGTDDIVVIKPNIQWWNQGAPNLASVNALISMIMERTGGFHGEVVIAENNHRGAQPWNHAGWVKTFKRNSDIPGIHNYNHLADHLKKNYGDRFSVCHWVNIDAGGKRVYSPADGPGYVLCDGTGGVPLLSISNGRKDEKRREVIMSYPVFQTDKGTMIDLKNGIWRKGSYTGQPLKFVNCAALNHHSFYCGPTSAIKNFLGVCDLSGGPDPNNNGKLINKYYNFHSFPFDKWSKGPAPGMLGLEIGMFLKTIRKPDLNLTTAEWIGLSTRTEPPIAHTRAVCACADPVALDYHTAKYILYPNTKTQLHNPDTTKGPFYHDLQKCSERSGCICDEQYVDIESFDHSTARLQKDDELIVRGEKTWGHDIKSLLKYFAMKFLY
;
A
#
# COMPACT_ATOMS: atom_id res chain seq x y z
N MET A 1 25.55 47.05 7.47
CA MET A 1 25.38 46.83 6.01
C MET A 1 24.51 45.60 5.81
N ILE A 2 23.24 45.82 6.07
CA ILE A 2 22.08 44.95 5.90
C ILE A 2 21.14 45.84 5.08
N ALA A 3 20.42 45.25 4.13
CA ALA A 3 19.56 45.87 3.12
C ALA A 3 20.30 46.29 1.83
N GLU A 4 20.19 45.44 0.81
CA GLU A 4 19.95 45.77 -0.60
C GLU A 4 20.28 44.55 -1.48
N PHE A 5 19.40 43.53 -1.49
CA PHE A 5 19.30 42.60 -2.64
C PHE A 5 17.98 41.80 -2.67
N PHE A 6 16.93 42.30 -2.00
CA PHE A 6 15.63 41.61 -1.89
C PHE A 6 14.46 42.55 -2.19
N MET A 7 14.48 43.25 -3.32
CA MET A 7 13.28 43.85 -3.89
C MET A 7 13.46 43.97 -5.40
N ILE A 8 12.91 43.02 -6.15
CA ILE A 8 12.25 43.21 -7.45
C ILE A 8 11.61 41.85 -7.79
N ASN A 9 10.37 41.87 -8.29
CA ASN A 9 9.56 40.73 -8.78
C ASN A 9 8.79 39.84 -7.80
N ARG A 10 8.12 40.42 -6.79
CA ARG A 10 6.96 39.78 -6.12
C ARG A 10 5.58 40.31 -6.52
N ARG A 11 5.46 41.43 -7.24
CA ARG A 11 4.15 42.02 -7.61
C ARG A 11 3.69 41.71 -9.04
N LEU A 12 4.58 41.40 -9.99
CA LEU A 12 4.16 41.07 -11.37
C LEU A 12 3.66 39.63 -11.55
N PHE A 13 4.10 38.68 -10.70
CA PHE A 13 3.65 37.28 -10.78
C PHE A 13 2.25 37.08 -10.20
N PHE A 14 1.86 37.88 -9.19
CA PHE A 14 0.55 37.75 -8.54
C PHE A 14 -0.60 38.38 -9.34
N HIS A 15 -0.36 39.45 -10.11
CA HIS A 15 -1.45 40.12 -10.81
C HIS A 15 -1.86 39.46 -12.15
N ASN A 16 -0.93 38.78 -12.84
CA ASN A 16 -1.23 38.08 -14.10
C ASN A 16 -1.69 36.62 -13.90
N SER A 17 -1.42 36.04 -12.72
CA SER A 17 -1.83 34.66 -12.40
C SER A 17 -3.28 34.57 -11.88
N ILE A 18 -3.79 35.61 -11.22
CA ILE A 18 -5.15 35.62 -10.65
C ILE A 18 -6.21 35.81 -11.76
N SER A 19 -5.94 36.66 -12.75
CA SER A 19 -6.85 36.91 -13.88
C SER A 19 -7.03 35.68 -14.77
N SER A 20 -5.96 34.90 -14.95
CA SER A 20 -5.97 33.67 -15.75
C SER A 20 -6.65 32.50 -15.01
N LEU A 21 -6.57 32.47 -13.68
CA LEU A 21 -7.24 31.45 -12.85
C LEU A 21 -8.76 31.68 -12.79
N CYS A 22 -9.21 32.94 -12.82
CA CYS A 22 -10.64 33.27 -12.89
C CYS A 22 -11.27 33.02 -14.28
N MET A 23 -10.52 33.13 -15.37
CA MET A 23 -11.04 32.87 -16.72
C MET A 23 -11.20 31.38 -17.05
N LEU A 24 -10.38 30.49 -16.46
CA LEU A 24 -10.53 29.04 -16.60
C LEU A 24 -11.72 28.45 -15.82
N LEU A 25 -12.31 29.22 -14.91
CA LEU A 25 -13.51 28.82 -14.17
C LEU A 25 -14.81 29.00 -14.96
N LEU A 26 -14.78 29.67 -16.14
CA LEU A 26 -15.98 30.02 -16.91
C LEU A 26 -16.13 29.31 -18.27
N THR A 27 -15.22 28.41 -18.64
CA THR A 27 -15.37 27.56 -19.84
C THR A 27 -15.57 26.11 -19.45
N GLY A 28 -16.68 25.86 -18.74
CA GLY A 28 -17.21 24.53 -18.48
C GLY A 28 -17.78 23.90 -19.77
N CYS A 29 -16.90 23.56 -20.72
CA CYS A 29 -17.22 22.55 -21.71
C CYS A 29 -17.27 21.22 -20.95
N THR A 30 -18.49 20.78 -20.60
CA THR A 30 -18.77 19.43 -20.12
C THR A 30 -18.45 18.45 -21.24
N ARG A 31 -17.16 18.12 -21.41
CA ARG A 31 -16.79 16.87 -22.07
C ARG A 31 -17.56 15.78 -21.34
N LYS A 32 -18.34 15.00 -22.09
CA LYS A 32 -18.91 13.73 -21.65
C LYS A 32 -17.84 13.04 -20.81
N GLU A 33 -18.15 12.71 -19.56
CA GLU A 33 -17.19 12.01 -18.72
C GLU A 33 -16.86 10.70 -19.42
N ASP A 34 -15.63 10.57 -19.92
CA ASP A 34 -15.14 9.30 -20.43
C ASP A 34 -15.08 8.34 -19.25
N LEU A 35 -16.16 7.58 -19.07
CA LEU A 35 -16.19 6.48 -18.12
C LEU A 35 -15.07 5.51 -18.49
N PRO A 36 -14.28 5.02 -17.52
CA PRO A 36 -13.24 4.03 -17.79
C PRO A 36 -13.80 2.86 -18.59
N TYR A 37 -13.30 2.66 -19.80
CA TYR A 37 -13.66 1.51 -20.62
C TYR A 37 -12.99 0.26 -20.06
N ARG A 38 -13.78 -0.80 -19.78
CA ARG A 38 -13.26 -2.13 -19.45
C ARG A 38 -13.04 -2.92 -20.74
N ARG A 39 -11.81 -3.40 -20.95
CA ARG A 39 -11.54 -4.40 -21.99
C ARG A 39 -12.25 -5.71 -21.64
N LYS A 40 -12.88 -6.34 -22.65
CA LYS A 40 -13.54 -7.63 -22.49
C LYS A 40 -12.56 -8.68 -21.98
N LEU A 41 -13.04 -9.53 -21.06
CA LEU A 41 -12.30 -10.70 -20.60
C LEU A 41 -12.02 -11.63 -21.79
N THR A 42 -10.74 -11.87 -22.09
CA THR A 42 -10.33 -12.78 -23.16
C THR A 42 -9.91 -14.14 -22.60
N GLN A 43 -9.29 -14.15 -21.41
CA GLN A 43 -8.92 -15.38 -20.70
C GLN A 43 -8.82 -15.11 -19.20
N LYS A 44 -9.52 -15.88 -18.37
CA LYS A 44 -9.40 -15.77 -16.91
C LYS A 44 -8.05 -16.29 -16.41
N LYS A 45 -7.16 -15.38 -15.96
CA LYS A 45 -5.89 -15.71 -15.29
C LYS A 45 -5.92 -15.42 -13.79
N VAL A 46 -6.68 -14.40 -13.38
CA VAL A 46 -6.85 -14.03 -11.98
C VAL A 46 -8.30 -13.57 -11.75
N THR A 47 -8.82 -13.80 -10.55
CA THR A 47 -10.10 -13.25 -10.09
C THR A 47 -9.84 -12.15 -9.08
N LEU A 48 -10.48 -11.00 -9.28
CA LEU A 48 -10.55 -9.90 -8.32
C LEU A 48 -11.96 -9.87 -7.73
N TYR A 49 -12.03 -9.79 -6.41
CA TYR A 49 -13.27 -9.73 -5.65
C TYR A 49 -13.43 -8.34 -5.08
N ARG A 50 -14.63 -7.75 -5.14
CA ARG A 50 -14.91 -6.49 -4.44
C ARG A 50 -16.30 -6.42 -3.86
N SER A 51 -16.43 -5.78 -2.71
CA SER A 51 -17.73 -5.42 -2.14
C SER A 51 -17.79 -3.92 -1.91
N VAL A 52 -18.95 -3.33 -2.25
CA VAL A 52 -19.18 -1.88 -2.16
C VAL A 52 -20.46 -1.56 -1.41
N ASN A 53 -20.51 -0.34 -0.87
CA ASN A 53 -21.65 0.28 -0.20
C ASN A 53 -22.08 -0.35 1.14
N GLY A 54 -21.48 -1.46 1.57
CA GLY A 54 -21.64 -2.00 2.92
C GLY A 54 -20.80 -1.23 3.95
N ALA A 55 -20.98 -1.53 5.23
CA ALA A 55 -20.04 -1.15 6.27
C ALA A 55 -18.67 -1.82 6.05
N PRO A 56 -17.57 -1.28 6.60
CA PRO A 56 -16.23 -1.82 6.34
C PRO A 56 -16.07 -3.31 6.69
N SER A 57 -16.72 -3.80 7.74
CA SER A 57 -16.71 -5.23 8.11
C SER A 57 -17.54 -6.08 7.15
N GLU A 58 -18.74 -5.63 6.80
CA GLU A 58 -19.65 -6.31 5.85
C GLU A 58 -18.99 -6.49 4.49
N ASN A 59 -18.28 -5.46 4.01
CA ASN A 59 -17.58 -5.53 2.73
C ASN A 59 -16.45 -6.57 2.77
N VAL A 60 -15.70 -6.70 3.87
CA VAL A 60 -14.66 -7.74 4.00
C VAL A 60 -15.32 -9.12 4.06
N SER A 61 -16.37 -9.30 4.85
CA SER A 61 -17.09 -10.57 4.94
C SER A 61 -17.63 -11.02 3.59
N LYS A 62 -18.24 -10.10 2.82
CA LYS A 62 -18.78 -10.43 1.49
C LYS A 62 -17.67 -10.77 0.50
N VAL A 63 -16.52 -10.09 0.55
CA VAL A 63 -15.36 -10.47 -0.27
C VAL A 63 -14.86 -11.87 0.07
N MET A 64 -14.73 -12.21 1.36
CA MET A 64 -14.34 -13.58 1.78
C MET A 64 -15.37 -14.63 1.36
N GLU A 65 -16.67 -14.31 1.44
CA GLU A 65 -17.76 -15.18 0.99
C GLU A 65 -17.65 -15.49 -0.51
N MET A 66 -17.45 -14.47 -1.36
CA MET A 66 -17.27 -14.67 -2.81
C MET A 66 -16.00 -15.46 -3.14
N MET A 67 -14.97 -15.39 -2.29
CA MET A 67 -13.78 -16.24 -2.39
C MET A 67 -14.02 -17.70 -1.98
N GLY A 68 -15.24 -18.05 -1.57
CA GLY A 68 -15.62 -19.39 -1.13
C GLY A 68 -15.50 -19.62 0.38
N GLY A 69 -15.37 -18.57 1.18
CA GLY A 69 -15.20 -18.60 2.63
C GLY A 69 -13.75 -18.41 3.07
N VAL A 70 -13.56 -17.94 4.31
CA VAL A 70 -12.24 -17.66 4.89
C VAL A 70 -11.38 -18.94 4.99
N GLU A 71 -12.02 -20.09 5.15
CA GLU A 71 -11.44 -21.44 5.24
C GLU A 71 -10.80 -21.90 3.92
N LYS A 72 -11.17 -21.30 2.78
CA LYS A 72 -10.49 -21.57 1.49
C LYS A 72 -9.15 -20.87 1.37
N VAL A 73 -8.94 -19.82 2.15
CA VAL A 73 -7.72 -18.99 2.11
C VAL A 73 -6.77 -19.38 3.24
N PHE A 74 -7.31 -19.65 4.44
CA PHE A 74 -6.56 -19.89 5.67
C PHE A 74 -6.87 -21.26 6.29
N GLY A 75 -5.84 -22.08 6.44
CA GLY A 75 -5.88 -23.42 7.03
C GLY A 75 -5.95 -23.42 8.56
N THR A 76 -5.94 -24.62 9.14
CA THR A 76 -6.21 -24.78 10.57
C THR A 76 -5.10 -24.27 11.48
N ASP A 77 -3.88 -24.46 10.99
CA ASP A 77 -2.62 -24.33 11.73
C ASP A 77 -1.71 -23.26 11.11
N ASP A 78 -2.27 -22.45 10.19
CA ASP A 78 -1.55 -21.39 9.50
C ASP A 78 -1.05 -20.33 10.49
N ILE A 79 0.20 -19.90 10.32
CA ILE A 79 0.65 -18.63 10.89
C ILE A 79 0.32 -17.54 9.87
N VAL A 80 -0.56 -16.60 10.24
CA VAL A 80 -1.05 -15.56 9.32
C VAL A 80 -0.44 -14.21 9.69
N VAL A 81 0.41 -13.70 8.81
CA VAL A 81 1.01 -12.36 8.91
C VAL A 81 0.14 -11.37 8.15
N ILE A 82 -0.39 -10.38 8.86
CA ILE A 82 -1.16 -9.27 8.28
C ILE A 82 -0.28 -8.02 8.28
N LYS A 83 -0.04 -7.48 7.09
CA LYS A 83 0.77 -6.30 6.84
C LYS A 83 -0.12 -5.11 6.44
N PRO A 84 -0.65 -4.36 7.42
CA PRO A 84 -1.32 -3.09 7.15
C PRO A 84 -0.32 -2.00 6.71
N ASN A 85 -0.78 -0.93 6.05
CA ASN A 85 0.03 0.26 5.78
C ASN A 85 -0.20 1.33 6.86
N ILE A 86 0.69 1.44 7.87
CA ILE A 86 0.47 2.28 9.07
C ILE A 86 1.42 3.51 9.10
N GLN A 87 2.04 3.86 7.97
CA GLN A 87 2.86 5.08 7.86
C GLN A 87 2.05 6.37 8.11
N TRP A 88 0.73 6.32 7.89
CA TRP A 88 -0.23 7.42 8.02
C TRP A 88 -1.40 7.01 8.94
N TRP A 89 -2.43 7.84 9.01
CA TRP A 89 -3.66 7.62 9.79
C TRP A 89 -4.87 8.06 8.96
N ASN A 90 -6.09 7.91 9.49
CA ASN A 90 -7.33 8.23 8.75
C ASN A 90 -7.43 7.39 7.45
N GLN A 91 -7.74 8.04 6.33
CA GLN A 91 -7.81 7.43 5.00
C GLN A 91 -6.47 6.84 4.55
N GLY A 92 -5.35 7.31 5.13
CA GLY A 92 -4.00 6.89 4.78
C GLY A 92 -3.61 5.51 5.31
N ALA A 93 -4.43 4.90 6.17
CA ALA A 93 -4.24 3.57 6.72
C ALA A 93 -5.49 2.72 6.50
N PRO A 94 -5.40 1.38 6.50
CA PRO A 94 -6.55 0.53 6.28
C PRO A 94 -7.57 0.71 7.39
N ASN A 95 -8.85 0.55 7.06
CA ASN A 95 -9.95 0.70 8.01
C ASN A 95 -9.82 -0.29 9.18
N LEU A 96 -9.95 0.20 10.42
CA LEU A 96 -9.81 -0.63 11.63
C LEU A 96 -10.87 -1.74 11.72
N ALA A 97 -12.12 -1.46 11.34
CA ALA A 97 -13.19 -2.45 11.29
C ALA A 97 -12.97 -3.50 10.20
N SER A 98 -12.41 -3.12 9.04
CA SER A 98 -12.05 -4.10 8.00
C SER A 98 -10.94 -5.05 8.46
N VAL A 99 -9.88 -4.52 9.09
CA VAL A 99 -8.78 -5.36 9.61
C VAL A 99 -9.26 -6.25 10.76
N ASN A 100 -10.06 -5.70 11.68
CA ASN A 100 -10.68 -6.47 12.75
C ASN A 100 -11.53 -7.61 12.19
N ALA A 101 -12.41 -7.33 11.24
CA ALA A 101 -13.29 -8.33 10.64
C ALA A 101 -12.51 -9.48 9.98
N LEU A 102 -11.43 -9.18 9.25
CA LEU A 102 -10.58 -10.22 8.68
C LEU A 102 -9.95 -11.10 9.76
N ILE A 103 -9.37 -10.49 10.81
CA ILE A 103 -8.72 -11.22 11.89
C ILE A 103 -9.72 -12.08 12.66
N SER A 104 -10.87 -11.53 13.02
CA SER A 104 -11.94 -12.27 13.69
C SER A 104 -12.42 -13.44 12.85
N MET A 105 -12.64 -13.23 11.54
CA MET A 105 -13.01 -14.34 10.64
C MET A 105 -11.95 -15.44 10.61
N ILE A 106 -10.65 -15.13 10.65
CA ILE A 106 -9.60 -16.16 10.71
C ILE A 106 -9.62 -16.89 12.06
N MET A 107 -9.65 -16.13 13.16
CA MET A 107 -9.57 -16.65 14.53
C MET A 107 -10.78 -17.51 14.93
N GLU A 108 -11.94 -17.17 14.38
CA GLU A 108 -13.25 -17.75 14.69
C GLU A 108 -13.81 -18.57 13.52
N ARG A 109 -13.00 -18.84 12.49
CA ARG A 109 -13.47 -19.58 11.31
C ARG A 109 -14.06 -20.93 11.70
N THR A 110 -14.95 -21.42 10.84
CA THR A 110 -15.58 -22.72 11.03
C THR A 110 -14.53 -23.82 11.08
N GLY A 111 -14.68 -24.75 12.02
CA GLY A 111 -13.70 -25.81 12.27
C GLY A 111 -12.52 -25.42 13.19
N GLY A 112 -12.43 -24.17 13.68
CA GLY A 112 -11.57 -23.75 14.80
C GLY A 112 -10.08 -23.52 14.48
N PHE A 113 -9.46 -22.47 15.05
CA PHE A 113 -8.10 -22.00 14.70
C PHE A 113 -7.02 -22.22 15.76
N HIS A 114 -5.99 -23.00 15.40
CA HIS A 114 -4.88 -23.37 16.29
C HIS A 114 -3.59 -22.63 15.97
N GLY A 115 -3.53 -21.97 14.81
CA GLY A 115 -2.42 -21.12 14.40
C GLY A 115 -2.31 -19.81 15.19
N GLU A 116 -1.58 -18.85 14.60
CA GLU A 116 -1.40 -17.50 15.14
C GLU A 116 -1.72 -16.48 14.06
N VAL A 117 -2.23 -15.32 14.47
CA VAL A 117 -2.35 -14.14 13.60
C VAL A 117 -1.47 -13.04 14.16
N VAL A 118 -0.63 -12.46 13.32
CA VAL A 118 0.29 -11.39 13.70
C VAL A 118 0.09 -10.17 12.81
N ILE A 119 -0.14 -9.01 13.42
CA ILE A 119 0.01 -7.75 12.69
C ILE A 119 1.49 -7.40 12.70
N ALA A 120 2.11 -7.32 11.52
CA ALA A 120 3.52 -7.03 11.39
C ALA A 120 3.76 -5.87 10.44
N GLU A 121 4.49 -4.84 10.89
CA GLU A 121 4.65 -3.60 10.12
C GLU A 121 5.93 -2.80 10.47
N ASN A 122 6.57 -2.26 9.43
CA ASN A 122 7.50 -1.14 9.45
C ASN A 122 6.79 0.16 8.99
N ASN A 123 6.43 1.05 9.91
CA ASN A 123 5.81 2.33 9.55
C ASN A 123 6.81 3.45 9.20
N HIS A 124 8.11 3.14 9.16
CA HIS A 124 9.22 4.05 8.89
C HIS A 124 9.41 5.14 9.96
N ARG A 125 9.14 4.85 11.24
CA ARG A 125 9.19 5.84 12.34
C ARG A 125 10.20 5.48 13.43
N GLY A 126 11.43 5.16 13.02
CA GLY A 126 12.56 5.00 13.94
C GLY A 126 12.42 3.83 14.90
N ALA A 127 13.05 3.94 16.07
CA ALA A 127 13.20 2.86 17.05
C ALA A 127 11.90 2.48 17.78
N GLN A 128 10.93 3.40 17.85
CA GLN A 128 9.68 3.22 18.62
C GLN A 128 8.45 3.48 17.73
N PRO A 129 8.24 2.68 16.67
CA PRO A 129 7.21 2.95 15.67
C PRO A 129 5.78 2.98 16.24
N TRP A 130 5.51 2.29 17.36
CA TRP A 130 4.22 2.28 18.07
C TRP A 130 3.82 3.65 18.66
N ASN A 131 4.78 4.56 18.84
CA ASN A 131 4.54 5.93 19.34
C ASN A 131 4.25 6.93 18.20
N HIS A 132 4.02 6.45 16.98
CA HIS A 132 3.94 7.30 15.79
C HIS A 132 2.83 6.91 14.81
N ALA A 133 2.43 7.89 13.99
CA ALA A 133 1.51 7.70 12.87
C ALA A 133 0.23 6.93 13.26
N GLY A 134 -0.20 5.96 12.44
CA GLY A 134 -1.47 5.27 12.64
C GLY A 134 -1.53 4.37 13.88
N TRP A 135 -0.42 4.13 14.57
CA TRP A 135 -0.41 3.42 15.84
C TRP A 135 -1.00 4.25 16.97
N VAL A 136 -0.69 5.56 17.03
CA VAL A 136 -1.08 6.43 18.15
C VAL A 136 -2.08 7.52 17.77
N LYS A 137 -2.07 8.01 16.52
CA LYS A 137 -2.93 9.12 16.11
C LYS A 137 -4.38 8.69 16.14
N THR A 138 -5.25 9.47 16.76
CA THR A 138 -6.71 9.27 16.72
C THR A 138 -7.25 9.41 15.30
N PHE A 139 -7.95 8.38 14.84
CA PHE A 139 -8.57 8.34 13.53
C PHE A 139 -9.91 9.07 13.60
N LYS A 140 -10.09 10.09 12.75
CA LYS A 140 -11.38 10.79 12.56
C LYS A 140 -12.30 10.04 11.59
N ARG A 141 -11.73 9.11 10.83
CA ARG A 141 -12.35 8.25 9.82
C ARG A 141 -11.52 6.99 9.71
N ASN A 142 -12.05 5.93 9.10
CA ASN A 142 -11.45 4.59 9.13
C ASN A 142 -11.38 3.98 10.54
N SER A 143 -12.33 4.32 11.42
CA SER A 143 -12.34 4.00 12.85
C SER A 143 -13.72 3.58 13.33
N ASP A 144 -14.32 2.62 12.64
CA ASP A 144 -15.75 2.31 12.72
C ASP A 144 -16.10 1.32 13.85
N ILE A 145 -15.20 1.15 14.83
CA ILE A 145 -15.44 0.34 16.03
C ILE A 145 -15.46 1.27 17.26
N PRO A 146 -16.55 1.29 18.06
CA PRO A 146 -16.64 2.11 19.26
C PRO A 146 -15.45 1.88 20.22
N GLY A 147 -14.82 2.97 20.66
CA GLY A 147 -13.67 2.95 21.59
C GLY A 147 -12.31 2.59 20.97
N ILE A 148 -12.28 2.14 19.71
CA ILE A 148 -11.04 1.83 19.01
C ILE A 148 -10.73 2.96 18.04
N HIS A 149 -9.64 3.68 18.30
CA HIS A 149 -9.32 4.95 17.64
C HIS A 149 -8.04 4.94 16.81
N ASN A 150 -7.24 3.89 16.91
CA ASN A 150 -5.95 3.73 16.23
C ASN A 150 -5.54 2.24 16.28
N TYR A 151 -4.40 1.90 15.66
CA TYR A 151 -3.93 0.52 15.63
C TYR A 151 -3.44 -0.01 17.00
N ASN A 152 -2.99 0.84 17.93
CA ASN A 152 -2.69 0.39 19.30
C ASN A 152 -3.97 -0.10 20.01
N HIS A 153 -5.05 0.68 19.96
CA HIS A 153 -6.33 0.28 20.56
C HIS A 153 -6.88 -1.00 19.90
N LEU A 154 -6.71 -1.14 18.58
CA LEU A 154 -7.13 -2.35 17.87
C LEU A 154 -6.30 -3.56 18.31
N ALA A 155 -4.98 -3.39 18.44
CA ALA A 155 -4.09 -4.43 18.93
C ALA A 155 -4.47 -4.86 20.35
N ASP A 156 -4.72 -3.92 21.26
CA ASP A 156 -5.14 -4.20 22.63
C ASP A 156 -6.48 -4.97 22.66
N HIS A 157 -7.43 -4.55 21.82
CA HIS A 157 -8.72 -5.22 21.67
C HIS A 157 -8.55 -6.68 21.21
N LEU A 158 -7.77 -6.90 20.14
CA LEU A 158 -7.52 -8.23 19.59
C LEU A 158 -6.72 -9.11 20.54
N LYS A 159 -5.72 -8.55 21.24
CA LYS A 159 -4.94 -9.25 22.24
C LYS A 159 -5.79 -9.68 23.43
N LYS A 160 -6.72 -8.82 23.88
CA LYS A 160 -7.70 -9.18 24.92
C LYS A 160 -8.60 -10.33 24.49
N ASN A 161 -9.03 -10.38 23.23
CA ASN A 161 -9.95 -11.40 22.75
C ASN A 161 -9.26 -12.74 22.42
N TYR A 162 -8.03 -12.71 21.92
CA TYR A 162 -7.37 -13.91 21.37
C TYR A 162 -6.09 -14.33 22.12
N GLY A 163 -5.65 -13.55 23.11
CA GLY A 163 -4.49 -13.86 23.95
C GLY A 163 -3.22 -14.10 23.13
N ASP A 164 -2.50 -15.17 23.44
CA ASP A 164 -1.21 -15.49 22.83
C ASP A 164 -1.32 -15.98 21.37
N ARG A 165 -2.52 -16.23 20.86
CA ARG A 165 -2.72 -16.51 19.42
C ARG A 165 -2.65 -15.25 18.56
N PHE A 166 -2.75 -14.07 19.17
CA PHE A 166 -2.57 -12.79 18.48
C PHE A 166 -1.28 -12.11 18.92
N SER A 167 -0.54 -11.52 17.98
CA SER A 167 0.68 -10.76 18.26
C SER A 167 0.77 -9.49 17.43
N VAL A 168 1.57 -8.53 17.90
CA VAL A 168 2.01 -7.38 17.09
C VAL A 168 3.52 -7.38 17.02
N CYS A 169 4.06 -7.33 15.80
CA CYS A 169 5.50 -7.25 15.57
C CYS A 169 5.83 -5.96 14.83
N HIS A 170 6.66 -5.12 15.43
CA HIS A 170 7.18 -3.93 14.77
C HIS A 170 8.50 -4.25 14.10
N TRP A 171 8.56 -4.09 12.78
CA TRP A 171 9.80 -4.27 12.05
C TRP A 171 10.59 -2.95 12.06
N VAL A 172 11.66 -2.91 12.86
CA VAL A 172 12.51 -1.73 13.04
C VAL A 172 13.71 -1.83 12.11
N ASN A 173 13.95 -0.77 11.31
CA ASN A 173 15.12 -0.69 10.43
C ASN A 173 16.43 -0.80 11.21
N ILE A 174 17.49 -1.30 10.56
CA ILE A 174 18.82 -1.47 11.16
C ILE A 174 19.38 -0.15 11.73
N ASP A 175 19.33 0.93 10.94
CA ASP A 175 19.76 2.29 11.35
C ASP A 175 18.89 2.94 12.42
N ALA A 176 17.75 2.33 12.74
CA ALA A 176 16.84 2.73 13.80
C ALA A 176 16.94 1.83 15.04
N GLY A 177 17.97 0.98 15.13
CA GLY A 177 18.18 0.06 16.25
C GLY A 177 17.67 -1.37 16.02
N GLY A 178 17.18 -1.67 14.83
CA GLY A 178 17.00 -3.04 14.36
C GLY A 178 18.33 -3.76 14.17
N LYS A 179 18.27 -5.06 13.88
CA LYS A 179 19.47 -5.89 13.69
C LYS A 179 19.55 -6.38 12.27
N ARG A 180 20.77 -6.38 11.72
CA ARG A 180 21.08 -7.20 10.56
C ARG A 180 21.23 -8.65 11.03
N VAL A 181 20.59 -9.58 10.33
CA VAL A 181 20.70 -11.03 10.56
C VAL A 181 20.98 -11.75 9.25
N TYR A 182 21.50 -12.97 9.34
CA TYR A 182 21.79 -13.82 8.18
C TYR A 182 20.89 -15.06 8.15
N SER A 183 20.36 -15.46 9.31
CA SER A 183 19.36 -16.52 9.42
C SER A 183 18.48 -16.33 10.65
N PRO A 184 17.37 -17.08 10.78
CA PRO A 184 16.56 -17.07 11.99
C PRO A 184 17.28 -17.51 13.26
N ALA A 185 18.43 -18.18 13.14
CA ALA A 185 19.26 -18.53 14.30
C ALA A 185 19.88 -17.30 14.99
N ASP A 186 20.02 -16.18 14.27
CA ASP A 186 20.55 -14.92 14.82
C ASP A 186 19.48 -14.12 15.59
N GLY A 187 18.22 -14.58 15.55
CA GLY A 187 17.07 -13.92 16.14
C GLY A 187 16.38 -12.92 15.20
N PRO A 188 15.51 -12.04 15.76
CA PRO A 188 14.77 -11.05 14.98
C PRO A 188 15.67 -9.97 14.36
N GLY A 189 15.36 -9.58 13.12
CA GLY A 189 16.07 -8.55 12.38
C GLY A 189 15.72 -8.57 10.89
N TYR A 190 16.56 -7.92 10.09
CA TYR A 190 16.47 -7.95 8.64
C TYR A 190 17.60 -8.77 8.02
N VAL A 191 17.22 -9.67 7.11
CA VAL A 191 18.15 -10.29 6.18
C VAL A 191 18.40 -9.34 5.02
N LEU A 192 19.66 -9.04 4.72
CA LEU A 192 20.06 -8.24 3.56
C LEU A 192 20.68 -9.15 2.51
N CYS A 193 20.02 -9.34 1.36
CA CYS A 193 20.47 -10.26 0.30
C CYS A 193 21.63 -9.65 -0.53
N ASP A 194 22.77 -9.40 0.12
CA ASP A 194 23.95 -8.75 -0.45
C ASP A 194 25.08 -9.72 -0.85
N GLY A 195 24.87 -11.03 -0.70
CA GLY A 195 25.85 -12.06 -1.02
C GLY A 195 26.83 -12.41 0.11
N THR A 196 26.64 -11.86 1.31
CA THR A 196 27.54 -12.11 2.46
C THR A 196 26.89 -12.99 3.52
N GLY A 197 27.67 -13.57 4.43
CA GLY A 197 27.15 -14.36 5.56
C GLY A 197 26.23 -15.53 5.18
N GLY A 198 26.43 -16.12 3.99
CA GLY A 198 25.63 -17.25 3.50
C GLY A 198 24.29 -16.88 2.85
N VAL A 199 23.92 -15.59 2.80
CA VAL A 199 22.70 -15.15 2.11
C VAL A 199 22.98 -14.83 0.64
N PRO A 200 22.03 -15.12 -0.28
CA PRO A 200 22.25 -14.89 -1.70
C PRO A 200 22.34 -13.40 -2.04
N LEU A 201 23.06 -13.06 -3.12
CA LEU A 201 22.98 -11.74 -3.71
C LEU A 201 21.72 -11.65 -4.59
N LEU A 202 20.72 -10.90 -4.14
CA LEU A 202 19.49 -10.64 -4.89
C LEU A 202 19.40 -9.15 -5.20
N SER A 203 20.11 -8.71 -6.25
CA SER A 203 20.15 -7.30 -6.65
C SER A 203 19.48 -7.05 -8.00
N ILE A 204 19.08 -5.80 -8.21
CA ILE A 204 18.62 -5.30 -9.51
C ILE A 204 19.08 -3.84 -9.72
N SER A 205 19.40 -3.50 -10.97
CA SER A 205 19.82 -2.15 -11.37
C SER A 205 18.68 -1.40 -12.04
N ASN A 206 18.68 -0.07 -11.92
CA ASN A 206 17.79 0.81 -12.69
C ASN A 206 18.14 0.92 -14.20
N GLY A 207 19.15 0.18 -14.65
CA GLY A 207 19.52 0.05 -16.07
C GLY A 207 20.30 1.24 -16.63
N ARG A 208 20.58 2.28 -15.83
CA ARG A 208 21.39 3.41 -16.29
C ARG A 208 22.89 3.06 -16.35
N LYS A 209 23.60 3.76 -17.22
CA LYS A 209 25.06 3.63 -17.43
C LYS A 209 25.84 4.88 -17.00
N ASP A 210 25.14 5.91 -16.54
CA ASP A 210 25.69 7.19 -16.11
C ASP A 210 25.75 7.30 -14.58
N GLU A 211 26.06 8.48 -14.06
CA GLU A 211 26.17 8.76 -12.62
C GLU A 211 24.87 8.57 -11.86
N LYS A 212 23.72 8.46 -12.56
CA LYS A 212 22.42 8.17 -11.96
C LYS A 212 22.12 6.67 -11.89
N ARG A 213 23.08 5.80 -12.20
CA ARG A 213 22.97 4.36 -11.97
C ARG A 213 22.75 4.08 -10.49
N ARG A 214 21.72 3.29 -10.21
CA ARG A 214 21.41 2.77 -8.87
C ARG A 214 21.22 1.27 -8.94
N GLU A 215 21.56 0.62 -7.83
CA GLU A 215 21.33 -0.80 -7.59
C GLU A 215 20.64 -0.93 -6.23
N VAL A 216 19.68 -1.84 -6.13
CA VAL A 216 18.97 -2.20 -4.90
C VAL A 216 19.14 -3.70 -4.67
N ILE A 217 19.17 -4.11 -3.40
CA ILE A 217 19.13 -5.52 -2.99
C ILE A 217 17.84 -5.80 -2.25
N MET A 218 17.38 -7.05 -2.30
CA MET A 218 16.22 -7.46 -1.49
C MET A 218 16.59 -7.54 -0.02
N SER A 219 15.69 -7.08 0.85
CA SER A 219 15.76 -7.31 2.29
C SER A 219 14.40 -7.78 2.80
N TYR A 220 14.38 -8.58 3.87
CA TYR A 220 13.14 -9.10 4.44
C TYR A 220 13.29 -9.37 5.94
N PRO A 221 12.19 -9.29 6.70
CA PRO A 221 12.22 -9.43 8.14
C PRO A 221 12.23 -10.91 8.55
N VAL A 222 13.00 -11.16 9.60
CA VAL A 222 12.84 -12.29 10.51
C VAL A 222 12.33 -11.72 11.82
N PHE A 223 11.28 -12.29 12.40
CA PHE A 223 10.66 -11.74 13.60
C PHE A 223 10.02 -12.82 14.46
N GLN A 224 9.78 -12.50 15.72
CA GLN A 224 9.25 -13.44 16.70
C GLN A 224 7.91 -12.93 17.25
N THR A 225 6.92 -13.81 17.30
CA THR A 225 5.61 -13.52 17.93
C THR A 225 5.71 -13.55 19.45
N ASP A 226 4.67 -13.10 20.15
CA ASP A 226 4.63 -13.12 21.62
C ASP A 226 4.67 -14.56 22.18
N LYS A 227 4.19 -15.53 21.40
CA LYS A 227 4.27 -16.97 21.72
C LYS A 227 5.68 -17.55 21.51
N GLY A 228 6.60 -16.77 20.98
CA GLY A 228 7.97 -17.18 20.67
C GLY A 228 8.14 -17.84 19.30
N THR A 229 7.13 -17.82 18.43
CA THR A 229 7.22 -18.39 17.08
C THR A 229 8.13 -17.52 16.22
N MET A 230 9.25 -18.09 15.75
CA MET A 230 10.19 -17.41 14.87
C MET A 230 9.75 -17.55 13.42
N ILE A 231 9.52 -16.41 12.76
CA ILE A 231 9.01 -16.30 11.40
C ILE A 231 10.11 -15.70 10.53
N ASP A 232 10.52 -16.45 9.52
CA ASP A 232 11.30 -15.96 8.38
C ASP A 232 10.32 -15.68 7.24
N LEU A 233 10.12 -14.41 6.87
CA LEU A 233 9.10 -14.07 5.88
C LEU A 233 9.32 -14.78 4.52
N LYS A 234 10.57 -15.10 4.19
CA LYS A 234 10.92 -15.79 2.95
C LYS A 234 10.72 -17.31 3.07
N ASN A 235 11.23 -17.89 4.15
CA ASN A 235 11.42 -19.34 4.24
C ASN A 235 10.41 -20.06 5.16
N GLY A 236 9.60 -19.33 5.92
CA GLY A 236 8.54 -19.88 6.77
C GLY A 236 8.92 -19.94 8.25
N ILE A 237 8.32 -20.90 8.97
CA ILE A 237 8.43 -20.99 10.42
C ILE A 237 9.69 -21.76 10.82
N TRP A 238 10.50 -21.17 11.68
CA TRP A 238 11.75 -21.75 12.16
C TRP A 238 11.68 -22.14 13.63
N ARG A 239 12.25 -23.31 13.97
CA ARG A 239 12.33 -23.80 15.36
C ARG A 239 13.56 -24.68 15.53
N LYS A 240 14.38 -24.37 16.55
CA LYS A 240 15.49 -25.21 17.01
C LYS A 240 16.40 -25.70 15.87
N GLY A 241 16.84 -24.79 15.00
CA GLY A 241 17.81 -25.11 13.95
C GLY A 241 17.22 -25.57 12.61
N SER A 242 15.90 -25.69 12.48
CA SER A 242 15.27 -26.14 11.23
C SER A 242 13.94 -25.45 10.95
N TYR A 243 13.52 -25.44 9.68
CA TYR A 243 12.18 -25.00 9.29
C TYR A 243 11.16 -26.11 9.56
N THR A 244 10.02 -25.77 10.16
CA THR A 244 9.06 -26.75 10.68
C THR A 244 8.11 -27.30 9.63
N GLY A 245 8.02 -26.64 8.46
CA GLY A 245 7.00 -26.92 7.45
C GLY A 245 5.60 -26.41 7.81
N GLN A 246 5.42 -25.78 8.98
CA GLN A 246 4.15 -25.15 9.34
C GLN A 246 3.81 -24.05 8.31
N PRO A 247 2.59 -24.00 7.78
CA PRO A 247 2.24 -23.04 6.75
C PRO A 247 2.31 -21.59 7.24
N LEU A 248 2.89 -20.73 6.41
CA LEU A 248 2.90 -19.28 6.58
C LEU A 248 2.00 -18.65 5.52
N LYS A 249 1.06 -17.80 5.93
CA LYS A 249 0.22 -16.96 5.07
C LYS A 249 0.59 -15.50 5.24
N PHE A 250 0.75 -14.80 4.12
CA PHE A 250 1.05 -13.38 4.10
C PHE A 250 -0.09 -12.59 3.46
N VAL A 251 -0.73 -11.72 4.26
CA VAL A 251 -1.82 -10.85 3.83
C VAL A 251 -1.34 -9.42 3.79
N ASN A 252 -1.41 -8.81 2.61
CA ASN A 252 -1.05 -7.41 2.40
C ASN A 252 -2.32 -6.53 2.45
N CYS A 253 -2.45 -5.71 3.49
CA CYS A 253 -3.62 -4.84 3.71
C CYS A 253 -3.24 -3.38 3.45
N ALA A 254 -3.82 -2.76 2.43
CA ALA A 254 -3.49 -1.39 2.03
C ALA A 254 -4.71 -0.48 1.96
N ALA A 255 -4.51 0.82 2.17
CA ALA A 255 -5.47 1.87 1.86
C ALA A 255 -5.17 2.51 0.51
N LEU A 256 -6.22 2.94 -0.18
CA LEU A 256 -6.12 3.56 -1.51
C LEU A 256 -6.12 5.10 -1.41
N ASN A 257 -5.05 5.75 -1.86
CA ASN A 257 -4.97 7.21 -1.82
C ASN A 257 -4.09 7.80 -2.93
N HIS A 258 -4.25 9.09 -3.20
CA HIS A 258 -3.17 9.86 -3.82
C HIS A 258 -1.94 9.89 -2.92
N HIS A 259 -0.76 9.62 -3.50
CA HIS A 259 0.51 9.77 -2.82
C HIS A 259 1.24 11.07 -3.21
N SER A 260 1.67 11.16 -4.47
CA SER A 260 2.48 12.27 -4.99
C SER A 260 2.39 12.39 -6.53
N PHE A 261 2.91 13.49 -7.08
CA PHE A 261 3.02 13.69 -8.54
C PHE A 261 4.02 12.75 -9.22
N TYR A 262 4.99 12.22 -8.47
CA TYR A 262 6.07 11.39 -9.01
C TYR A 262 5.83 9.89 -8.85
N CYS A 263 4.90 9.50 -7.98
CA CYS A 263 4.53 8.10 -7.72
C CYS A 263 3.08 7.79 -8.16
N GLY A 264 2.20 8.80 -8.14
CA GLY A 264 0.77 8.59 -8.38
C GLY A 264 0.05 8.07 -7.12
N PRO A 265 -0.77 7.01 -7.23
CA PRO A 265 -1.45 6.37 -6.10
C PRO A 265 -0.52 5.66 -5.11
N THR A 266 -1.04 5.39 -3.92
CA THR A 266 -0.52 4.38 -2.98
C THR A 266 -1.62 3.36 -2.72
N SER A 267 -1.25 2.07 -2.71
CA SER A 267 -2.12 0.93 -2.42
C SER A 267 -1.21 -0.32 -2.23
N ALA A 268 -1.59 -1.51 -2.71
CA ALA A 268 -1.02 -2.80 -2.39
C ALA A 268 0.46 -2.93 -2.79
N ILE A 269 0.85 -2.48 -3.99
CA ILE A 269 2.26 -2.55 -4.44
C ILE A 269 3.12 -1.71 -3.52
N LYS A 270 2.80 -0.41 -3.37
CA LYS A 270 3.64 0.51 -2.59
C LYS A 270 3.76 0.12 -1.11
N ASN A 271 2.81 -0.66 -0.57
CA ASN A 271 2.87 -1.13 0.82
C ASN A 271 4.11 -2.02 1.10
N PHE A 272 4.70 -2.63 0.08
CA PHE A 272 5.93 -3.42 0.20
C PHE A 272 7.16 -2.61 0.60
N LEU A 273 7.14 -1.28 0.45
CA LEU A 273 8.19 -0.44 1.03
C LEU A 273 8.30 -0.65 2.54
N GLY A 274 7.17 -0.84 3.23
CA GLY A 274 7.10 -1.14 4.67
C GLY A 274 7.34 -2.62 5.01
N VAL A 275 7.78 -3.43 4.05
CA VAL A 275 8.25 -4.81 4.31
C VAL A 275 9.77 -4.86 4.30
N CYS A 276 10.43 -3.99 3.53
CA CYS A 276 11.87 -3.98 3.38
C CYS A 276 12.52 -3.07 4.43
N ASP A 277 13.79 -3.33 4.70
CA ASP A 277 14.61 -2.40 5.47
C ASP A 277 14.83 -1.11 4.66
N LEU A 278 14.52 0.03 5.26
CA LEU A 278 14.66 1.36 4.65
C LEU A 278 15.77 2.21 5.29
N SER A 279 16.76 1.57 5.89
CA SER A 279 17.91 2.27 6.46
C SER A 279 18.57 3.17 5.44
N GLY A 280 19.00 4.34 5.93
CA GLY A 280 19.54 5.43 5.12
C GLY A 280 18.51 6.48 4.69
N GLY A 281 17.21 6.17 4.76
CA GLY A 281 16.15 7.13 4.46
C GLY A 281 15.97 7.45 2.97
N PRO A 282 15.13 8.44 2.63
CA PRO A 282 14.55 8.57 1.29
C PRO A 282 15.44 9.30 0.27
N ASP A 283 16.53 9.93 0.71
CA ASP A 283 17.31 10.86 -0.12
C ASP A 283 18.56 10.18 -0.68
N PRO A 284 18.61 9.85 -1.99
CA PRO A 284 19.72 9.09 -2.57
C PRO A 284 21.08 9.82 -2.47
N ASN A 285 21.07 11.15 -2.29
CA ASN A 285 22.28 11.96 -2.19
C ASN A 285 22.67 12.24 -0.73
N ASN A 286 21.78 11.97 0.22
CA ASN A 286 22.00 12.19 1.63
C ASN A 286 21.47 11.00 2.44
N ASN A 287 22.37 10.03 2.65
CA ASN A 287 22.15 8.77 3.36
C ASN A 287 21.27 7.72 2.70
N GLY A 288 20.71 7.87 1.50
CA GLY A 288 19.78 6.88 0.92
C GLY A 288 20.32 5.48 0.59
N LYS A 289 21.52 5.11 1.00
CA LYS A 289 22.07 3.77 0.81
C LYS A 289 21.69 2.87 1.99
N LEU A 290 21.20 1.67 1.67
CA LEU A 290 20.94 0.63 2.66
C LEU A 290 22.26 0.05 3.18
N ILE A 291 23.14 -0.33 2.26
CA ILE A 291 24.47 -0.86 2.55
C ILE A 291 25.40 -0.70 1.35
N ASN A 292 26.65 -0.31 1.60
CA ASN A 292 27.69 -0.16 0.58
C ASN A 292 27.22 0.68 -0.63
N LYS A 293 27.08 0.06 -1.80
CA LYS A 293 26.60 0.72 -3.04
C LYS A 293 25.09 0.62 -3.25
N TYR A 294 24.40 -0.20 -2.46
CA TYR A 294 22.98 -0.50 -2.67
C TYR A 294 22.09 0.53 -2.00
N TYR A 295 21.16 1.07 -2.78
CA TYR A 295 20.11 1.96 -2.33
C TYR A 295 19.02 1.16 -1.61
N ASN A 296 18.33 1.79 -0.67
CA ASN A 296 17.13 1.20 -0.08
C ASN A 296 15.93 1.34 -1.03
N PHE A 297 14.83 0.67 -0.68
CA PHE A 297 13.59 0.65 -1.47
C PHE A 297 12.90 2.03 -1.60
N HIS A 298 13.30 3.05 -0.82
CA HIS A 298 12.75 4.39 -0.98
C HIS A 298 13.58 5.28 -1.91
N SER A 299 14.91 5.19 -1.84
CA SER A 299 15.84 6.05 -2.58
C SER A 299 16.26 5.46 -3.94
N PHE A 300 16.07 4.15 -4.14
CA PHE A 300 16.25 3.52 -5.45
C PHE A 300 15.30 4.12 -6.51
N PRO A 301 13.98 4.20 -6.26
CA PRO A 301 13.04 4.70 -7.25
C PRO A 301 12.87 6.22 -7.30
N PHE A 302 13.28 6.95 -6.25
CA PHE A 302 12.95 8.38 -6.11
C PHE A 302 14.15 9.25 -5.75
N ASP A 303 14.07 10.52 -6.15
CA ASP A 303 14.98 11.58 -5.70
C ASP A 303 14.31 12.32 -4.55
N LYS A 304 14.18 11.61 -3.42
CA LYS A 304 13.48 12.03 -2.20
C LYS A 304 12.00 12.34 -2.44
N TRP A 305 11.69 13.59 -2.80
CA TRP A 305 10.33 14.10 -3.03
C TRP A 305 10.06 14.40 -4.51
N SER A 306 10.83 13.78 -5.41
CA SER A 306 10.74 14.00 -6.85
C SER A 306 10.94 12.71 -7.64
N LYS A 307 10.68 12.76 -8.95
CA LYS A 307 10.87 11.63 -9.87
C LYS A 307 12.33 11.18 -9.80
N GLY A 308 12.53 9.87 -9.65
CA GLY A 308 13.87 9.32 -9.63
C GLY A 308 14.49 9.16 -11.02
N PRO A 309 15.58 8.38 -11.10
CA PRO A 309 16.47 8.37 -12.25
C PRO A 309 15.88 7.65 -13.47
N ALA A 310 14.86 6.81 -13.30
CA ALA A 310 14.17 6.12 -14.37
C ALA A 310 12.69 5.87 -13.99
N PRO A 311 11.77 5.81 -14.96
CA PRO A 311 10.37 5.49 -14.69
C PRO A 311 10.20 4.01 -14.32
N GLY A 312 9.22 3.70 -13.44
CA GLY A 312 8.83 2.33 -13.11
C GLY A 312 9.75 1.62 -12.09
N MET A 313 10.67 2.35 -11.45
CA MET A 313 11.67 1.73 -10.57
C MET A 313 11.06 1.21 -9.26
N LEU A 314 9.99 1.82 -8.76
CA LEU A 314 9.25 1.31 -7.60
C LEU A 314 8.62 -0.03 -7.98
N GLY A 315 8.00 -0.09 -9.16
CA GLY A 315 7.51 -1.34 -9.72
C GLY A 315 8.59 -2.41 -9.87
N LEU A 316 9.76 -2.03 -10.38
CA LEU A 316 10.86 -2.96 -10.66
C LEU A 316 11.39 -3.67 -9.40
N GLU A 317 11.68 -2.91 -8.34
CA GLU A 317 12.21 -3.47 -7.09
C GLU A 317 11.16 -4.32 -6.35
N ILE A 318 9.89 -3.91 -6.35
CA ILE A 318 8.82 -4.68 -5.72
C ILE A 318 8.53 -5.93 -6.55
N GLY A 319 8.54 -5.84 -7.87
CA GLY A 319 8.40 -7.00 -8.74
C GLY A 319 9.53 -8.02 -8.52
N MET A 320 10.75 -7.55 -8.23
CA MET A 320 11.87 -8.41 -7.83
C MET A 320 11.60 -9.06 -6.46
N PHE A 321 11.14 -8.30 -5.47
CA PHE A 321 10.76 -8.82 -4.16
C PHE A 321 9.71 -9.94 -4.28
N LEU A 322 8.63 -9.68 -5.02
CA LEU A 322 7.56 -10.65 -5.26
C LEU A 322 8.06 -11.91 -5.98
N LYS A 323 9.07 -11.78 -6.85
CA LYS A 323 9.65 -12.93 -7.56
C LYS A 323 10.53 -13.79 -6.66
N THR A 324 11.31 -13.19 -5.75
CA THR A 324 12.42 -13.88 -5.09
C THR A 324 12.27 -14.06 -3.59
N ILE A 325 11.42 -13.26 -2.94
CA ILE A 325 11.22 -13.28 -1.49
C ILE A 325 9.87 -13.90 -1.16
N ARG A 326 8.78 -13.17 -1.37
CA ARG A 326 7.44 -13.62 -0.99
C ARG A 326 6.37 -12.87 -1.78
N LYS A 327 5.44 -13.62 -2.39
CA LYS A 327 4.16 -13.07 -2.83
C LYS A 327 3.13 -13.17 -1.69
N PRO A 328 2.22 -12.19 -1.54
CA PRO A 328 1.08 -12.35 -0.66
C PRO A 328 0.21 -13.49 -1.12
N ASP A 329 -0.31 -14.23 -0.16
CA ASP A 329 -1.40 -15.17 -0.39
C ASP A 329 -2.71 -14.42 -0.66
N LEU A 330 -2.83 -13.21 -0.11
CA LEU A 330 -3.97 -12.32 -0.29
C LEU A 330 -3.54 -10.85 -0.21
N ASN A 331 -4.06 -10.02 -1.11
CA ASN A 331 -4.04 -8.57 -0.97
C ASN A 331 -5.45 -8.08 -0.70
N LEU A 332 -5.58 -7.12 0.22
CA LEU A 332 -6.83 -6.45 0.56
C LEU A 332 -6.61 -4.94 0.48
N THR A 333 -7.32 -4.27 -0.42
CA THR A 333 -7.35 -2.80 -0.47
C THR A 333 -8.64 -2.30 0.16
N THR A 334 -8.53 -1.62 1.30
CA THR A 334 -9.66 -0.94 1.94
C THR A 334 -9.74 0.50 1.42
N ALA A 335 -10.75 0.78 0.62
CA ALA A 335 -11.09 2.10 0.11
C ALA A 335 -12.41 2.58 0.74
N GLU A 336 -12.49 2.54 2.07
CA GLU A 336 -13.62 3.13 2.80
C GLU A 336 -13.65 4.63 2.56
N TRP A 337 -12.56 5.31 2.91
CA TRP A 337 -12.27 6.68 2.52
C TRP A 337 -11.03 6.72 1.65
N ILE A 338 -11.05 7.54 0.61
CA ILE A 338 -9.90 7.79 -0.26
C ILE A 338 -9.50 9.26 -0.23
N GLY A 339 -8.20 9.49 -0.19
CA GLY A 339 -7.59 10.80 -0.24
C GLY A 339 -7.34 11.27 -1.65
N LEU A 340 -7.91 12.41 -2.03
CA LEU A 340 -7.86 12.90 -3.41
C LEU A 340 -6.57 13.67 -3.71
N SER A 341 -5.93 14.25 -2.69
CA SER A 341 -4.62 14.93 -2.82
C SER A 341 -3.67 14.69 -1.64
N THR A 342 -4.14 14.11 -0.53
CA THR A 342 -3.31 13.76 0.63
C THR A 342 -3.76 12.45 1.26
N ARG A 343 -2.97 11.93 2.21
CA ARG A 343 -3.29 10.70 2.96
C ARG A 343 -3.93 10.95 4.32
N THR A 344 -4.03 12.19 4.79
CA THR A 344 -4.52 12.47 6.16
C THR A 344 -5.58 13.56 6.20
N GLU A 345 -5.58 14.46 5.22
CA GLU A 345 -6.47 15.63 5.13
C GLU A 345 -7.40 15.55 3.91
N PRO A 346 -8.58 16.20 3.98
CA PRO A 346 -9.38 16.53 2.81
C PRO A 346 -8.60 17.29 1.72
N PRO A 347 -9.01 17.25 0.45
CA PRO A 347 -10.24 16.63 -0.05
C PRO A 347 -10.20 15.09 -0.05
N ILE A 348 -11.31 14.49 0.37
CA ILE A 348 -11.52 13.05 0.46
C ILE A 348 -12.84 12.65 -0.20
N ALA A 349 -12.98 11.38 -0.56
CA ALA A 349 -14.26 10.79 -0.96
C ALA A 349 -14.59 9.54 -0.11
N HIS A 350 -15.86 9.38 0.24
CA HIS A 350 -16.38 8.21 0.96
C HIS A 350 -16.84 7.14 -0.03
N THR A 351 -15.97 6.19 -0.36
CA THR A 351 -16.21 5.22 -1.43
C THR A 351 -16.75 3.88 -0.96
N ARG A 352 -16.65 3.57 0.35
CA ARG A 352 -17.27 2.39 0.97
C ARG A 352 -16.95 1.08 0.24
N ALA A 353 -15.69 0.90 -0.14
CA ALA A 353 -15.27 -0.22 -0.98
C ALA A 353 -14.14 -1.03 -0.33
N VAL A 354 -14.23 -2.35 -0.47
CA VAL A 354 -13.13 -3.28 -0.17
C VAL A 354 -12.90 -4.16 -1.39
N CYS A 355 -11.65 -4.32 -1.80
CA CYS A 355 -11.26 -5.17 -2.92
C CYS A 355 -10.20 -6.16 -2.46
N ALA A 356 -10.25 -7.40 -2.95
CA ALA A 356 -9.24 -8.42 -2.69
C ALA A 356 -8.80 -9.15 -3.97
N CYS A 357 -7.53 -9.53 -3.99
CA CYS A 357 -6.92 -10.29 -5.08
C CYS A 357 -5.63 -10.96 -4.61
N ALA A 358 -5.30 -12.14 -5.13
CA ALA A 358 -3.96 -12.72 -4.96
C ALA A 358 -2.88 -11.92 -5.71
N ASP A 359 -3.26 -11.21 -6.77
CA ASP A 359 -2.37 -10.40 -7.60
C ASP A 359 -2.41 -8.91 -7.21
N PRO A 360 -1.32 -8.33 -6.64
CA PRO A 360 -1.29 -6.94 -6.22
C PRO A 360 -1.31 -5.95 -7.39
N VAL A 361 -0.82 -6.33 -8.58
CA VAL A 361 -0.81 -5.46 -9.76
C VAL A 361 -2.22 -5.33 -10.33
N ALA A 362 -2.93 -6.46 -10.47
CA ALA A 362 -4.32 -6.45 -10.90
C ALA A 362 -5.20 -5.64 -9.93
N LEU A 363 -4.95 -5.78 -8.61
CA LEU A 363 -5.67 -5.05 -7.58
C LEU A 363 -5.44 -3.53 -7.65
N ASP A 364 -4.18 -3.11 -7.76
CA ASP A 364 -3.84 -1.69 -7.84
C ASP A 364 -4.32 -1.05 -9.16
N TYR A 365 -4.22 -1.79 -10.28
CA TYR A 365 -4.80 -1.34 -11.55
C TYR A 365 -6.31 -1.13 -11.40
N HIS A 366 -7.05 -2.12 -10.89
CA HIS A 366 -8.51 -2.04 -10.75
C HIS A 366 -8.94 -0.90 -9.83
N THR A 367 -8.39 -0.85 -8.62
CA THR A 367 -8.78 0.13 -7.60
C THR A 367 -8.44 1.56 -8.03
N ALA A 368 -7.31 1.76 -8.72
CA ALA A 368 -6.99 3.06 -9.29
C ALA A 368 -7.98 3.46 -10.39
N LYS A 369 -8.27 2.56 -11.35
CA LYS A 369 -9.13 2.84 -12.51
C LYS A 369 -10.58 3.10 -12.14
N TYR A 370 -11.14 2.29 -11.24
CA TYR A 370 -12.59 2.25 -10.99
C TYR A 370 -13.01 2.92 -9.67
N ILE A 371 -12.07 3.25 -8.79
CA ILE A 371 -12.37 3.90 -7.49
C ILE A 371 -11.62 5.24 -7.37
N LEU A 372 -10.30 5.28 -7.46
CA LEU A 372 -9.56 6.53 -7.22
C LEU A 372 -9.70 7.54 -8.37
N TYR A 373 -9.50 7.09 -9.61
CA TYR A 373 -9.54 7.96 -10.79
C TYR A 373 -10.90 8.65 -10.99
N PRO A 374 -12.06 7.97 -10.89
CA PRO A 374 -13.36 8.61 -11.06
C PRO A 374 -13.62 9.74 -10.05
N ASN A 375 -13.06 9.62 -8.84
CA ASN A 375 -13.19 10.63 -7.79
C ASN A 375 -12.19 11.77 -7.92
N THR A 376 -11.00 11.53 -8.45
CA THR A 376 -9.93 12.55 -8.56
C THR A 376 -9.90 13.27 -9.90
N LYS A 377 -10.26 12.58 -10.99
CA LYS A 377 -10.24 13.06 -12.38
C LYS A 377 -8.88 13.60 -12.82
N THR A 378 -7.79 13.01 -12.33
CA THR A 378 -6.41 13.34 -12.73
C THR A 378 -5.78 12.15 -13.44
N GLN A 379 -5.10 12.39 -14.56
CA GLN A 379 -4.47 11.32 -15.34
C GLN A 379 -3.35 10.61 -14.57
N LEU A 380 -2.84 11.22 -13.50
CA LEU A 380 -1.88 10.59 -12.57
C LEU A 380 -2.41 9.34 -11.89
N HIS A 381 -3.73 9.21 -11.74
CA HIS A 381 -4.37 8.05 -11.11
C HIS A 381 -5.03 7.11 -12.11
N ASN A 382 -5.06 7.48 -13.40
CA ASN A 382 -5.56 6.60 -14.44
C ASN A 382 -4.43 5.61 -14.82
N PRO A 383 -4.58 4.31 -14.55
CA PRO A 383 -3.55 3.34 -14.92
C PRO A 383 -3.40 3.19 -16.43
N ASP A 384 -4.35 3.64 -17.25
CA ASP A 384 -4.23 3.61 -18.71
C ASP A 384 -3.38 4.77 -19.28
N THR A 385 -2.96 5.73 -18.45
CA THR A 385 -2.07 6.81 -18.87
C THR A 385 -0.65 6.27 -19.05
N THR A 386 -0.29 5.85 -20.27
CA THR A 386 0.98 5.18 -20.60
C THR A 386 2.25 5.99 -20.31
N LYS A 387 2.13 7.30 -20.12
CA LYS A 387 3.23 8.22 -19.74
C LYS A 387 3.25 8.54 -18.23
N GLY A 388 2.29 8.04 -17.47
CA GLY A 388 2.14 8.28 -16.04
C GLY A 388 3.10 7.43 -15.21
N PRO A 389 3.56 7.92 -14.04
CA PRO A 389 4.46 7.15 -13.18
C PRO A 389 3.84 5.82 -12.75
N PHE A 390 2.54 5.84 -12.43
CA PHE A 390 1.82 4.66 -11.96
C PHE A 390 1.74 3.55 -13.01
N TYR A 391 1.48 3.90 -14.29
CA TYR A 391 1.52 2.91 -15.38
C TYR A 391 2.89 2.22 -15.47
N HIS A 392 3.97 3.00 -15.41
CA HIS A 392 5.32 2.42 -15.48
C HIS A 392 5.63 1.52 -14.29
N ASP A 393 5.18 1.87 -13.08
CA ASP A 393 5.34 1.02 -11.90
C ASP A 393 4.54 -0.28 -12.03
N LEU A 394 3.29 -0.23 -12.50
CA LEU A 394 2.49 -1.44 -12.74
C LEU A 394 3.14 -2.35 -13.79
N GLN A 395 3.59 -1.79 -14.91
CA GLN A 395 4.25 -2.53 -15.99
C GLN A 395 5.55 -3.19 -15.50
N LYS A 396 6.45 -2.43 -14.86
CA LYS A 396 7.72 -2.99 -14.38
C LYS A 396 7.54 -4.03 -13.28
N CYS A 397 6.54 -3.85 -12.41
CA CYS A 397 6.18 -4.84 -11.42
C CYS A 397 5.67 -6.13 -12.08
N SER A 398 4.76 -6.00 -13.05
CA SER A 398 4.21 -7.12 -13.83
C SER A 398 5.29 -7.88 -14.59
N GLU A 399 6.11 -7.17 -15.38
CA GLU A 399 7.24 -7.75 -16.15
C GLU A 399 8.18 -8.56 -15.26
N ARG A 400 8.47 -8.08 -14.04
CA ARG A 400 9.42 -8.73 -13.15
C ARG A 400 8.81 -9.87 -12.35
N SER A 401 7.60 -9.72 -11.84
CA SER A 401 6.96 -10.67 -10.93
C SER A 401 6.09 -11.73 -11.62
N GLY A 402 5.69 -11.50 -12.87
CA GLY A 402 4.68 -12.28 -13.59
C GLY A 402 3.25 -11.96 -13.18
N CYS A 403 3.03 -10.92 -12.37
CA CYS A 403 1.68 -10.43 -12.03
C CYS A 403 0.96 -9.83 -13.25
N ILE A 404 -0.36 -9.76 -13.20
CA ILE A 404 -1.22 -9.38 -14.31
C ILE A 404 -1.53 -7.88 -14.27
N CYS A 405 -1.06 -7.14 -15.27
CA CYS A 405 -1.37 -5.71 -15.43
C CYS A 405 -2.50 -5.45 -16.46
N ASP A 406 -2.84 -6.42 -17.29
CA ASP A 406 -3.82 -6.24 -18.37
C ASP A 406 -5.19 -6.80 -17.95
N GLU A 407 -6.16 -5.91 -17.83
CA GLU A 407 -7.51 -6.20 -17.29
C GLU A 407 -8.29 -7.22 -18.13
N GLN A 408 -7.91 -7.44 -19.41
CA GLN A 408 -8.51 -8.51 -20.23
C GLN A 408 -8.24 -9.93 -19.69
N TYR A 409 -7.32 -10.06 -18.73
CA TYR A 409 -7.00 -11.31 -18.06
C TYR A 409 -7.50 -11.39 -16.60
N VAL A 410 -8.22 -10.36 -16.16
CA VAL A 410 -8.73 -10.21 -14.80
C VAL A 410 -10.24 -10.37 -14.82
N ASP A 411 -10.71 -11.47 -14.26
CA ASP A 411 -12.13 -11.67 -13.96
C ASP A 411 -12.51 -10.86 -12.70
N ILE A 412 -13.72 -10.32 -12.67
CA ILE A 412 -14.16 -9.43 -11.58
C ILE A 412 -15.51 -9.91 -11.05
N GLU A 413 -15.52 -10.26 -9.77
CA GLU A 413 -16.73 -10.51 -9.01
C GLU A 413 -16.98 -9.34 -8.07
N SER A 414 -18.07 -8.61 -8.30
CA SER A 414 -18.37 -7.38 -7.59
C SER A 414 -19.75 -7.45 -6.97
N PHE A 415 -19.87 -7.24 -5.66
CA PHE A 415 -21.15 -7.18 -4.95
C PHE A 415 -21.44 -5.77 -4.44
N ASP A 416 -22.70 -5.35 -4.55
CA ASP A 416 -23.18 -4.07 -4.05
C ASP A 416 -24.25 -4.27 -2.97
N HIS A 417 -23.93 -3.87 -1.74
CA HIS A 417 -24.86 -3.99 -0.61
C HIS A 417 -26.10 -3.11 -0.75
N SER A 418 -26.04 -2.00 -1.50
CA SER A 418 -27.20 -1.12 -1.68
C SER A 418 -28.30 -1.73 -2.55
N THR A 419 -27.91 -2.60 -3.48
CA THR A 419 -28.82 -3.30 -4.41
C THR A 419 -28.90 -4.80 -4.14
N ALA A 420 -28.14 -5.30 -3.17
CA ALA A 420 -28.04 -6.70 -2.76
C ALA A 420 -27.78 -7.68 -3.93
N ARG A 421 -26.96 -7.28 -4.91
CA ARG A 421 -26.65 -8.11 -6.08
C ARG A 421 -25.21 -7.96 -6.56
N LEU A 422 -24.84 -8.86 -7.46
CA LEU A 422 -23.62 -8.72 -8.25
C LEU A 422 -23.77 -7.60 -9.30
N GLN A 423 -22.68 -6.86 -9.49
CA GLN A 423 -22.54 -5.78 -10.46
C GLN A 423 -21.93 -6.30 -11.77
N LYS A 424 -22.35 -5.70 -12.88
CA LYS A 424 -21.78 -5.93 -14.21
C LYS A 424 -20.57 -5.04 -14.49
N ASP A 425 -19.88 -5.34 -15.58
CA ASP A 425 -18.68 -4.63 -16.06
C ASP A 425 -18.86 -3.11 -16.23
N ASP A 426 -20.04 -2.69 -16.68
CA ASP A 426 -20.42 -1.30 -16.89
C ASP A 426 -20.84 -0.58 -15.60
N GLU A 427 -20.94 -1.30 -14.49
CA GLU A 427 -21.33 -0.81 -13.17
C GLU A 427 -20.13 -0.69 -12.21
N LEU A 428 -18.90 -0.86 -12.72
CA LEU A 428 -17.72 -0.94 -11.88
C LEU A 428 -17.29 0.40 -11.27
N ILE A 429 -17.80 1.53 -11.72
CA ILE A 429 -17.33 2.84 -11.23
C ILE A 429 -17.90 3.14 -9.85
N VAL A 430 -17.03 3.43 -8.89
CA VAL A 430 -17.41 3.86 -7.54
C VAL A 430 -17.17 5.36 -7.40
N ARG A 431 -18.23 6.11 -7.06
CA ARG A 431 -18.15 7.54 -6.72
C ARG A 431 -18.55 7.74 -5.28
N GLY A 432 -17.70 8.40 -4.52
CA GLY A 432 -17.98 8.72 -3.12
C GLY A 432 -18.45 10.15 -2.95
N GLU A 433 -19.23 10.39 -1.89
CA GLU A 433 -19.51 11.74 -1.42
C GLU A 433 -18.19 12.42 -1.03
N LYS A 434 -18.01 13.68 -1.45
CA LYS A 434 -16.74 14.41 -1.26
C LYS A 434 -16.82 15.39 -0.11
N THR A 435 -15.85 15.31 0.78
CA THR A 435 -15.59 16.34 1.78
C THR A 435 -14.34 17.11 1.36
N TRP A 436 -14.47 18.42 1.16
CA TRP A 436 -13.38 19.26 0.65
C TRP A 436 -12.42 19.78 1.72
N GLY A 437 -12.93 20.01 2.94
CA GLY A 437 -12.18 20.64 4.03
C GLY A 437 -11.77 22.09 3.72
N HIS A 438 -10.89 22.63 4.56
CA HIS A 438 -10.48 24.05 4.51
C HIS A 438 -8.97 24.25 4.35
N ASP A 439 -8.17 23.18 4.26
CA ASP A 439 -6.72 23.30 4.08
C ASP A 439 -6.38 23.77 2.66
N ILE A 440 -6.00 25.03 2.54
CA ILE A 440 -5.71 25.70 1.26
C ILE A 440 -4.63 24.93 0.49
N LYS A 441 -3.61 24.39 1.17
CA LYS A 441 -2.51 23.67 0.52
C LYS A 441 -3.01 22.39 -0.15
N SER A 442 -3.87 21.61 0.51
CA SER A 442 -4.43 20.37 -0.01
C SER A 442 -5.42 20.62 -1.15
N LEU A 443 -6.20 21.72 -1.08
CA LEU A 443 -7.10 22.15 -2.16
C LEU A 443 -6.32 22.61 -3.39
N LEU A 444 -5.32 23.49 -3.23
CA LEU A 444 -4.45 23.92 -4.32
C LEU A 444 -3.73 22.73 -4.97
N LYS A 445 -3.25 21.78 -4.18
CA LYS A 445 -2.66 20.55 -4.69
C LYS A 445 -3.65 19.74 -5.53
N TYR A 446 -4.88 19.55 -5.05
CA TYR A 446 -5.92 18.85 -5.80
C TYR A 446 -6.22 19.52 -7.14
N PHE A 447 -6.41 20.84 -7.16
CA PHE A 447 -6.69 21.57 -8.40
C PHE A 447 -5.50 21.57 -9.35
N ALA A 448 -4.27 21.73 -8.85
CA ALA A 448 -3.06 21.60 -9.65
C ALA A 448 -2.96 20.20 -10.29
N MET A 449 -3.25 19.13 -9.54
CA MET A 449 -3.30 17.78 -10.09
C MET A 449 -4.37 17.59 -11.17
N LYS A 450 -5.53 18.24 -11.02
CA LYS A 450 -6.67 18.05 -11.93
C LYS A 450 -6.51 18.83 -13.23
N PHE A 451 -5.86 19.98 -13.20
CA PHE A 451 -5.78 20.90 -14.35
C PHE A 451 -4.40 20.94 -15.03
N LEU A 452 -3.33 20.52 -14.34
CA LEU A 452 -1.98 20.50 -14.91
C LEU A 452 -1.51 19.11 -15.36
N TYR A 453 -2.24 18.06 -14.97
CA TYR A 453 -1.96 16.66 -15.29
C TYR A 453 -3.25 15.94 -15.67
#